data_AF-A0A661A2L6-F1
#
_entry.id   AF-A0A661A2L6-F1
#
_cell.length_a   1.000
_cell.length_b   1.000
_cell.length_c   1.000
_cell.angle_alpha   90.00
_cell.angle_beta   90.00
_cell.angle_gamma   90.00
#
_symmetry.space_group_name_H-M   'P 1'
#
loop_
_entity.id
_entity.type
_entity.pdbx_description
1 polymer ?
#
loop_
_entity_poly.entity_id
_entity_poly.type
_entity_poly.pdbx_seq_one_letter_code
_entity_poly.pdbx_strand_id
1 'polypeptide(L)' 'MFDEYYKQMMELGMSENEAKIYMALLMKRELTAMEIHEFTGIPRTKVYEITKKLILKGMCIE' A
#
# COMPACT_ATOMS: atom_id res chain seq x y z
N MET A 1 -8.79 -16.03 -1.01
CA MET A 1 -7.76 -15.76 0.03
C MET A 1 -7.23 -14.34 -0.02
N PHE A 2 -6.85 -13.77 -1.18
CA PHE A 2 -6.47 -12.34 -1.24
C PHE A 2 -7.66 -11.37 -1.13
N ASP A 3 -8.86 -11.80 -1.55
CA ASP A 3 -10.08 -10.98 -1.56
C ASP A 3 -10.48 -10.42 -0.19
N GLU A 4 -10.27 -11.19 0.88
CA GLU A 4 -10.65 -10.79 2.24
C GLU A 4 -9.76 -9.65 2.77
N TYR A 5 -8.47 -9.66 2.44
CA TYR A 5 -7.57 -8.57 2.78
C TYR A 5 -7.90 -7.29 2.01
N TYR A 6 -8.24 -7.40 0.73
CA TYR A 6 -8.72 -6.26 -0.05
C TYR A 6 -10.02 -5.69 0.53
N LYS A 7 -10.94 -6.56 0.99
CA LYS A 7 -12.15 -6.12 1.71
C LYS A 7 -11.84 -5.41 3.01
N GLN A 8 -10.98 -5.96 3.87
CA GLN A 8 -10.62 -5.30 5.12
C GLN A 8 -9.97 -3.94 4.86
N MET A 9 -9.14 -3.82 3.83
CA MET A 9 -8.57 -2.55 3.40
C MET A 9 -9.65 -1.57 2.92
N MET A 10 -10.61 -2.02 2.10
CA MET A 10 -11.75 -1.20 1.68
C MET A 10 -12.61 -0.75 2.86
N GLU A 11 -12.85 -1.60 3.85
CA GLU A 11 -13.59 -1.28 5.08
C GLU A 11 -12.83 -0.27 5.97
N LEU A 12 -11.51 -0.30 5.95
CA LEU A 12 -10.66 0.72 6.57
C LEU A 12 -10.64 2.03 5.77
N GLY A 13 -11.37 2.11 4.65
CA GLY A 13 -11.44 3.26 3.77
C GLY A 13 -10.21 3.43 2.89
N MET A 14 -9.54 2.34 2.53
CA MET A 14 -8.49 2.30 1.51
C MET A 14 -9.07 2.01 0.13
N SER A 15 -8.44 2.58 -0.89
CA SER A 15 -8.68 2.28 -2.29
C SER A 15 -7.92 1.02 -2.73
N GLU A 16 -8.32 0.38 -3.83
CA GLU A 16 -7.61 -0.80 -4.38
C GLU A 16 -6.11 -0.55 -4.61
N ASN A 17 -5.73 0.67 -4.99
CA ASN A 17 -4.33 1.05 -5.16
C ASN A 17 -3.56 1.05 -3.84
N GLU A 18 -4.20 1.50 -2.76
CA GLU A 18 -3.63 1.51 -1.41
C GLU A 18 -3.46 0.08 -0.90
N ALA A 19 -4.47 -0.76 -1.15
CA ALA A 19 -4.42 -2.18 -0.85
C ALA A 19 -3.28 -2.91 -1.59
N LYS A 20 -3.10 -2.63 -2.89
CA LYS A 20 -1.98 -3.18 -3.69
C LYS A 20 -0.62 -2.79 -3.12
N ILE A 21 -0.44 -1.52 -2.78
CA ILE A 21 0.81 -0.99 -2.24
C ILE A 21 1.10 -1.58 -0.86
N TYR A 22 0.08 -1.64 -0.01
CA TYR A 22 0.20 -2.24 1.32
C TYR A 22 0.49 -3.74 1.24
N MET A 23 -0.15 -4.48 0.33
CA MET A 23 0.18 -5.89 0.09
C MET A 23 1.61 -6.08 -0.41
N ALA A 24 2.09 -5.21 -1.30
CA ALA A 24 3.49 -5.24 -1.74
C ALA A 24 4.40 -5.08 -0.52
N LEU A 25 4.20 -4.01 0.27
CA LEU A 25 4.91 -3.73 1.53
C LEU A 25 4.87 -4.91 2.52
N LEU A 26 3.75 -5.64 2.60
CA LEU A 26 3.62 -6.78 3.48
C LEU A 26 4.41 -8.01 2.99
N MET A 27 4.52 -8.20 1.67
CA MET A 27 5.26 -9.33 1.08
C MET A 27 6.77 -9.17 1.20
N LYS A 28 7.30 -7.95 1.09
CA LYS A 28 8.72 -7.68 1.33
C LYS A 28 8.83 -6.72 2.51
N ARG A 29 9.34 -7.27 3.61
CA ARG A 29 9.54 -6.66 4.94
C ARG A 29 9.90 -5.18 4.94
N GLU A 30 10.68 -4.72 3.95
CA GLU A 30 10.95 -3.31 3.66
C GLU A 30 10.99 -3.11 2.14
N LEU A 31 9.94 -2.53 1.56
CA LEU A 31 9.97 -2.02 0.18
C LEU A 31 10.06 -0.51 0.20
N THR A 32 11.08 0.02 -0.46
CA THR A 32 11.11 1.45 -0.77
C THR A 32 10.07 1.79 -1.83
N ALA A 33 9.61 3.04 -1.86
CA ALA A 33 8.67 3.53 -2.86
C ALA A 33 9.14 3.29 -4.31
N MET A 34 10.46 3.14 -4.51
CA MET A 34 11.07 2.74 -5.78
C MET A 34 10.71 1.30 -6.17
N GLU A 35 10.93 0.34 -5.27
CA GLU A 35 10.61 -1.06 -5.53
C GLU A 35 9.10 -1.26 -5.72
N ILE A 36 8.27 -0.55 -4.96
CA ILE A 36 6.81 -0.58 -5.13
C ILE A 36 6.42 -0.04 -6.50
N HIS A 37 7.05 1.05 -6.96
CA HIS A 37 6.84 1.59 -8.30
C HIS A 37 7.21 0.55 -9.38
N GLU A 38 8.36 -0.11 -9.25
CA GLU A 38 8.77 -1.17 -10.19
C GLU A 38 7.82 -2.37 -10.15
N PHE A 39 7.35 -2.75 -8.96
CA PHE A 39 6.49 -3.93 -8.78
C PHE A 39 5.04 -3.70 -9.21
N THR A 40 4.51 -2.49 -9.00
CA THR A 40 3.10 -2.16 -9.23
C THR A 40 2.87 -1.34 -10.50
N GLY A 41 3.92 -0.75 -11.08
CA GLY A 41 3.83 0.22 -12.17
C GLY A 41 3.23 1.58 -11.75
N ILE A 42 2.93 1.77 -10.47
CA ILE A 42 2.29 2.99 -9.96
C ILE A 42 3.36 4.07 -9.78
N PRO A 43 3.22 5.27 -10.37
CA PRO A 43 4.24 6.32 -10.26
C PRO A 43 4.57 6.66 -8.81
N ARG A 44 5.85 6.93 -8.53
CA ARG A 44 6.36 7.23 -7.18
C ARG A 44 5.53 8.27 -6.43
N THR A 45 5.04 9.30 -7.12
CA THR A 45 4.17 10.34 -6.54
C THR A 45 2.94 9.74 -5.86
N LYS A 46 2.28 8.79 -6.52
CA LYS A 46 1.12 8.07 -5.97
C LYS A 46 1.53 7.14 -4.83
N VAL A 47 2.70 6.49 -4.95
CA VAL A 47 3.21 5.63 -3.86
C VAL A 47 3.42 6.46 -2.59
N TYR A 48 4.10 7.60 -2.67
CA TYR A 48 4.28 8.49 -1.52
C TYR A 48 2.95 9.02 -0.97
N GLU A 49 2.00 9.43 -1.81
CA GLU A 49 0.67 9.85 -1.34
C GLU A 49 -0.05 8.74 -0.57
N ILE A 50 -0.01 7.52 -1.10
CA ILE A 50 -0.68 6.35 -0.53
C ILE A 50 0.00 5.91 0.77
N THR A 51 1.34 5.78 0.77
CA THR A 51 2.11 5.47 1.98
C THR A 51 1.88 6.52 3.05
N LYS A 52 1.83 7.80 2.70
CA LYS A 52 1.54 8.89 3.64
C LYS A 52 0.12 8.80 4.21
N LYS A 53 -0.87 8.41 3.41
CA LYS A 53 -2.23 8.12 3.90
C LYS A 53 -2.27 6.91 4.85
N LEU A 54 -1.50 5.87 4.55
CA LEU A 54 -1.36 4.68 5.40
C LEU A 54 -0.71 5.01 6.74
N ILE A 55 0.33 5.83 6.74
CA ILE A 55 0.99 6.35 7.95
C ILE A 55 0.01 7.21 8.76
N LEU A 56 -0.73 8.11 8.11
CA LEU A 56 -1.76 8.93 8.77
C LEU A 56 -2.87 8.09 9.40
N LYS A 57 -3.22 6.95 8.80
CA LYS A 57 -4.18 5.99 9.37
C LYS A 57 -3.56 5.10 10.47
N GLY A 58 -2.26 5.22 10.74
CA GLY A 58 -1.55 4.42 11.74
C GLY A 58 -1.28 2.97 11.31
N MET A 59 -1.37 2.67 10.01
CA MET A 59 -1.23 1.30 9.50
C MET A 59 0.19 0.97 9.02
N CYS A 60 1.00 1.99 8.73
CA CYS A 60 2.42 1.83 8.47
C CYS A 60 3.21 2.86 9.28
N ILE A 61 4.44 2.49 9.60
CA ILE A 61 5.47 3.36 10.17
C ILE A 61 6.60 3.42 9.15
N GLU A 62 7.14 4.62 8.95
CA GLU A 62 8.33 4.86 8.12
C GLU A 62 9.59 4.45 8.88
#